data_AF-A0AAE1BUE5-F1
#
_entry.id   AF-A0AAE1BUE5-F1
#
_cell.length_a   1.000
_cell.length_b   1.000
_cell.length_c   1.000
_cell.angle_alpha   90.00
_cell.angle_beta   90.00
_cell.angle_gamma   90.00
#
_symmetry.space_group_name_H-M   'P 1'
#
loop_
_entity.id
_entity.type
_entity.pdbx_description
1 polymer ?
#
loop_
_entity_poly.entity_id
_entity_poly.type
_entity_poly.pdbx_seq_one_letter_code
_entity_poly.pdbx_strand_id
1 'polypeptide(L)'
;MNNKIVGGSEVEPGSLPYMVAIFMNNTNGENKFHCGGTVISSHHVLTAAHCVTGWSNDRFTVVAGAHNLTAVTPIQVTVGVAEVTVHELFYWLDNSAIPVNDIALLRVVEPLVLGSGVDALKVPEQDQDPEVMIPCTVAGWGSTQEGGPLSSVLMSTEVPVVEQQYCIDSYGLHITPTMMCAGYPLGQYDACGGDSGGPLVCDGLLQGIVSWGEGCGQSVYFGVYTRVAFFSDWIEKHNYIPQ
;
A
#
# COMPACT_ATOMS: atom_id res chain seq x y z
N MET A 1 16.10 18.87 11.89
CA MET A 1 16.20 18.87 10.43
C MET A 1 16.94 17.60 10.05
N ASN A 2 16.40 16.53 9.48
CA ASN A 2 15.13 16.25 8.81
C ASN A 2 14.76 14.79 9.16
N ASN A 3 13.53 14.53 9.62
CA ASN A 3 13.02 13.18 9.85
C ASN A 3 12.18 12.80 8.62
N LYS A 4 12.73 11.93 7.78
CA LYS A 4 12.16 11.52 6.49
C LYS A 4 12.06 10.00 6.48
N ILE A 5 11.00 9.39 5.90
CA ILE A 5 11.12 8.08 5.18
C ILE A 5 12.53 8.03 4.62
N VAL A 6 13.33 6.96 4.71
CA VAL A 6 14.77 7.07 4.31
C VAL A 6 14.88 7.87 2.99
N GLY A 7 15.30 9.14 3.11
CA GLY A 7 15.25 10.18 2.07
C GLY A 7 13.92 10.90 1.60
N GLY A 8 12.70 10.46 1.92
CA GLY A 8 11.41 11.09 1.54
C GLY A 8 11.07 12.47 2.15
N SER A 9 9.84 12.95 2.01
CA SER A 9 9.38 14.25 2.56
C SER A 9 7.89 14.22 2.92
N GLU A 10 7.49 15.12 3.82
CA GLU A 10 6.08 15.33 4.15
C GLU A 10 5.31 15.71 2.88
N VAL A 11 4.12 15.11 2.74
CA VAL A 11 3.21 15.34 1.63
C VAL A 11 2.38 16.60 1.92
N GLU A 12 2.10 17.42 0.89
CA GLU A 12 1.15 18.53 1.05
C GLU A 12 -0.25 17.96 1.35
N PRO A 13 -0.96 18.40 2.41
CA PRO A 13 -2.25 17.83 2.79
C PRO A 13 -3.26 17.78 1.64
N GLY A 14 -3.80 16.60 1.36
CA GLY A 14 -4.78 16.37 0.29
C GLY A 14 -4.19 16.27 -1.12
N SER A 15 -2.86 16.36 -1.30
CA SER A 15 -2.22 16.22 -2.62
C SER A 15 -2.17 14.79 -3.15
N LEU A 16 -2.26 13.78 -2.26
CA LEU A 16 -2.40 12.36 -2.61
C LEU A 16 -3.80 11.86 -2.19
N PRO A 17 -4.85 12.16 -2.96
CA PRO A 17 -6.24 11.98 -2.54
C PRO A 17 -6.68 10.51 -2.46
N TYR A 18 -5.89 9.59 -2.99
CA TYR A 18 -6.14 8.16 -2.97
C TYR A 18 -5.66 7.45 -1.70
N MET A 19 -4.95 8.16 -0.81
CA MET A 19 -4.36 7.55 0.38
C MET A 19 -5.43 7.15 1.40
N VAL A 20 -5.29 5.92 1.91
CA VAL A 20 -6.10 5.38 2.99
C VAL A 20 -5.22 4.93 4.13
N ALA A 21 -5.59 5.30 5.35
CA ALA A 21 -5.12 4.68 6.57
C ALA A 21 -6.14 3.63 7.05
N ILE A 22 -5.70 2.39 7.20
CA ILE A 22 -6.51 1.29 7.74
C ILE A 22 -6.18 1.16 9.22
N PHE A 23 -7.20 1.36 10.05
CA PHE A 23 -7.12 1.16 11.49
C PHE A 23 -7.73 -0.18 11.88
N MET A 24 -7.09 -0.83 12.85
CA MET A 24 -7.65 -2.01 13.50
C MET A 24 -8.33 -1.60 14.81
N ASN A 25 -9.60 -1.95 14.95
CA ASN A 25 -10.45 -1.70 16.11
C ASN A 25 -10.10 -2.70 17.20
N ASN A 26 -9.61 -2.25 18.37
CA ASN A 26 -9.27 -3.14 19.47
C ASN A 26 -10.40 -3.26 20.51
N THR A 27 -10.40 -4.34 21.30
CA THR A 27 -11.46 -4.64 22.29
C THR A 27 -11.52 -3.64 23.44
N ASN A 28 -10.45 -2.86 23.65
CA ASN A 28 -10.40 -1.78 24.62
C ASN A 28 -10.95 -0.44 24.07
N GLY A 29 -11.45 -0.41 22.83
CA GLY A 29 -11.98 0.79 22.18
C GLY A 29 -10.92 1.71 21.55
N GLU A 30 -9.64 1.30 21.55
CA GLU A 30 -8.58 2.04 20.86
C GLU A 30 -8.43 1.54 19.42
N ASN A 31 -8.54 2.45 18.46
CA ASN A 31 -8.21 2.17 17.06
C ASN A 31 -6.73 2.42 16.85
N LYS A 32 -6.00 1.42 16.35
CA LYS A 32 -4.58 1.54 16.05
C LYS A 32 -4.35 1.49 14.56
N PHE A 33 -3.53 2.39 14.05
CA PHE A 33 -3.08 2.32 12.66
C PHE A 33 -2.45 0.94 12.42
N HIS A 34 -2.86 0.29 11.34
CA HIS A 34 -2.47 -1.08 11.03
C HIS A 34 -1.74 -1.17 9.69
N CYS A 35 -2.34 -0.64 8.63
CA CYS A 35 -1.80 -0.67 7.27
C CYS A 35 -2.24 0.57 6.49
N GLY A 36 -1.60 0.80 5.34
CA GLY A 36 -2.08 1.67 4.29
C GLY A 36 -3.09 0.97 3.35
N GLY A 37 -3.68 1.76 2.46
CA GLY A 37 -4.53 1.31 1.37
C GLY A 37 -4.68 2.39 0.31
N THR A 38 -5.37 2.05 -0.77
CA THR A 38 -5.60 2.95 -1.90
C THR A 38 -7.07 2.97 -2.29
N VAL A 39 -7.68 4.15 -2.38
CA VAL A 39 -9.02 4.30 -2.97
C VAL A 39 -8.94 3.97 -4.46
N ILE A 40 -9.70 2.97 -4.92
CA ILE A 40 -9.80 2.60 -6.35
C ILE A 40 -11.20 2.84 -6.92
N SER A 41 -12.20 3.06 -6.06
CA SER A 41 -13.53 3.51 -6.41
C SER A 41 -14.20 4.13 -5.19
N SER A 42 -15.41 4.68 -5.33
CA SER A 42 -16.16 5.20 -4.18
C SER A 42 -16.51 4.13 -3.13
N HIS A 43 -16.43 2.85 -3.46
CA HIS A 43 -16.80 1.77 -2.53
C HIS A 43 -15.65 0.83 -2.19
N HIS A 44 -14.52 0.90 -2.89
CA HIS A 44 -13.46 -0.06 -2.73
C HIS A 44 -12.11 0.59 -2.43
N VAL A 45 -11.44 0.01 -1.43
CA VAL A 45 -10.04 0.26 -1.09
C VAL A 45 -9.24 -0.99 -1.40
N LEU A 46 -8.12 -0.83 -2.11
CA LEU A 46 -7.15 -1.90 -2.36
C LEU A 46 -6.05 -1.85 -1.29
N THR A 47 -5.64 -3.01 -0.79
CA THR A 47 -4.56 -3.15 0.20
C THR A 47 -3.91 -4.53 0.08
N ALA A 48 -2.92 -4.82 0.93
CA ALA A 48 -2.28 -6.12 0.99
C ALA A 48 -3.16 -7.16 1.73
N ALA A 49 -3.13 -8.42 1.30
CA ALA A 49 -3.89 -9.50 1.93
C ALA A 49 -3.42 -9.78 3.36
N HIS A 50 -2.12 -9.64 3.64
CA HIS A 50 -1.60 -9.86 4.99
C HIS A 50 -2.13 -8.86 6.03
N CYS A 51 -2.57 -7.68 5.60
CA CYS A 51 -3.17 -6.66 6.48
C CYS A 51 -4.54 -7.07 7.02
N VAL A 52 -5.19 -8.07 6.40
CA VAL A 52 -6.62 -8.34 6.66
C VAL A 52 -6.92 -9.81 6.92
N THR A 53 -6.04 -10.71 6.44
CA THR A 53 -6.22 -12.15 6.58
C THR A 53 -6.25 -12.57 8.06
N GLY A 54 -7.24 -13.39 8.42
CA GLY A 54 -7.39 -13.94 9.78
C GLY A 54 -8.24 -13.07 10.72
N TRP A 55 -8.78 -11.95 10.24
CA TRP A 55 -9.61 -11.03 11.01
C TRP A 55 -11.00 -10.85 10.39
N SER A 56 -12.00 -10.52 11.21
CA SER A 56 -13.35 -10.20 10.75
C SER A 56 -13.46 -8.75 10.28
N ASN A 57 -14.38 -8.46 9.36
CA ASN A 57 -14.52 -7.16 8.70
C ASN A 57 -14.72 -6.00 9.69
N ASP A 58 -15.46 -6.23 10.78
CA ASP A 58 -15.73 -5.27 11.85
C ASP A 58 -14.48 -4.86 12.66
N ARG A 59 -13.37 -5.55 12.46
CA ARG A 59 -12.05 -5.17 13.00
C ARG A 59 -11.44 -4.00 12.26
N PHE A 60 -11.94 -3.62 11.09
CA PHE A 60 -11.28 -2.62 10.25
C PHE A 60 -12.11 -1.34 10.11
N THR A 61 -11.41 -0.22 10.19
CA THR A 61 -11.91 1.11 9.87
C THR A 61 -11.01 1.72 8.80
N VAL A 62 -11.61 2.23 7.73
CA VAL A 62 -10.93 2.95 6.66
C VAL A 62 -11.00 4.44 6.94
N VAL A 63 -9.86 5.13 6.85
CA VAL A 63 -9.78 6.59 6.94
C VAL A 63 -9.14 7.12 5.66
N ALA A 64 -9.95 7.71 4.78
CA ALA A 64 -9.49 8.35 3.54
C ALA A 64 -9.29 9.86 3.77
N GLY A 65 -8.36 10.49 3.05
CA GLY A 65 -8.09 11.93 3.13
C GLY A 65 -7.42 12.40 4.43
N ALA A 66 -6.96 11.47 5.28
CA ALA A 66 -6.13 11.82 6.42
C ALA A 66 -4.77 12.34 5.93
N HIS A 67 -4.26 13.39 6.56
CA HIS A 67 -2.85 13.77 6.50
C HIS A 67 -2.12 13.31 7.75
N ASN A 68 -2.76 13.49 8.91
CA ASN A 68 -2.18 13.19 10.22
C ASN A 68 -2.97 12.06 10.93
N LEU A 69 -2.27 11.03 11.42
CA LEU A 69 -2.90 9.90 12.12
C LEU A 69 -3.40 10.24 13.54
N THR A 70 -2.89 11.31 14.14
CA THR A 70 -3.23 11.72 15.52
C THR A 70 -4.10 12.98 15.58
N ALA A 71 -4.36 13.61 14.43
CA ALA A 71 -5.20 14.81 14.33
C ALA A 71 -6.17 14.72 13.15
N VAL A 72 -7.42 15.12 13.39
CA VAL A 72 -8.46 15.12 12.35
C VAL A 72 -8.10 16.12 11.25
N THR A 73 -7.94 15.62 10.03
CA THR A 73 -7.78 16.44 8.83
C THR A 73 -9.16 16.87 8.32
N PRO A 74 -9.41 18.15 7.95
CA PRO A 74 -10.76 18.62 7.60
C PRO A 74 -11.47 17.86 6.49
N ILE A 75 -10.71 17.28 5.55
CA ILE A 75 -11.21 16.51 4.40
C ILE A 75 -11.38 15.00 4.70
N GLN A 76 -10.98 14.54 5.89
CA GLN A 76 -10.93 13.11 6.16
C GLN A 76 -12.33 12.50 6.27
N VAL A 77 -12.46 11.28 5.79
CA VAL A 77 -13.68 10.47 5.91
C VAL A 77 -13.32 9.17 6.61
N THR A 78 -14.08 8.83 7.64
CA THR A 78 -13.93 7.59 8.40
C THR A 78 -15.14 6.70 8.14
N VAL A 79 -14.89 5.47 7.68
CA VAL A 79 -15.93 4.54 7.25
C VAL A 79 -15.59 3.11 7.69
N GLY A 80 -16.60 2.32 8.05
CA GLY A 80 -16.41 0.91 8.36
C GLY A 80 -16.20 0.05 7.12
N VAL A 81 -15.75 -1.18 7.31
CA VAL A 81 -15.61 -2.18 6.24
C VAL A 81 -16.80 -3.15 6.27
N ALA A 82 -17.54 -3.22 5.15
CA ALA A 82 -18.64 -4.15 4.95
C ALA A 82 -18.13 -5.56 4.59
N GLU A 83 -17.12 -5.61 3.73
CA GLU A 83 -16.64 -6.85 3.14
C GLU A 83 -15.13 -6.81 2.89
N VAL A 84 -14.47 -7.93 3.22
CA VAL A 84 -13.05 -8.17 2.93
C VAL A 84 -12.98 -9.29 1.90
N THR A 85 -12.38 -9.02 0.75
CA THR A 85 -12.12 -10.03 -0.29
C THR A 85 -10.61 -10.20 -0.42
N VAL A 86 -10.10 -11.34 0.06
CA VAL A 86 -8.69 -11.73 -0.10
C VAL A 86 -8.56 -12.55 -1.38
N HIS A 87 -7.49 -12.35 -2.14
CA HIS A 87 -7.22 -13.17 -3.32
C HIS A 87 -7.19 -14.66 -2.97
N GLU A 88 -7.89 -15.48 -3.74
CA GLU A 88 -8.19 -16.89 -3.41
C GLU A 88 -6.93 -17.77 -3.40
N LEU A 89 -5.87 -17.32 -4.07
CA LEU A 89 -4.56 -17.95 -4.10
C LEU A 89 -3.55 -17.27 -3.16
N PHE A 90 -3.97 -16.42 -2.23
CA PHE A 90 -3.08 -15.87 -1.21
C PHE A 90 -2.53 -16.99 -0.32
N TYR A 91 -1.20 -17.00 -0.11
CA TYR A 91 -0.56 -17.91 0.83
C TYR A 91 0.75 -17.34 1.37
N TRP A 92 1.22 -17.92 2.47
CA TRP A 92 2.54 -17.64 3.05
C TRP A 92 3.54 -18.67 2.57
N LEU A 93 4.64 -18.24 1.93
CA LEU A 93 5.68 -19.11 1.39
C LEU A 93 6.51 -19.75 2.52
N ASP A 94 6.23 -21.02 2.83
CA ASP A 94 6.97 -21.86 3.80
C ASP A 94 7.35 -21.13 5.12
N ASN A 95 8.37 -21.61 5.84
CA ASN A 95 8.85 -21.04 7.12
C ASN A 95 9.45 -19.62 7.01
N SER A 96 9.25 -18.89 5.91
CA SER A 96 9.85 -17.58 5.64
C SER A 96 8.93 -16.39 5.91
N ALA A 97 7.64 -16.63 6.19
CA ALA A 97 6.63 -15.58 6.41
C ALA A 97 6.50 -14.57 5.24
N ILE A 98 6.84 -14.98 4.01
CA ILE A 98 6.74 -14.17 2.80
C ILE A 98 5.33 -14.32 2.21
N PRO A 99 4.55 -13.24 2.05
CA PRO A 99 3.21 -13.32 1.46
C PRO A 99 3.28 -13.39 -0.07
N VAL A 100 2.52 -14.30 -0.68
CA VAL A 100 2.39 -14.45 -2.15
C VAL A 100 0.93 -14.21 -2.55
N ASN A 101 0.73 -13.57 -3.71
CA ASN A 101 -0.58 -13.06 -4.15
C ASN A 101 -1.20 -12.12 -3.10
N ASP A 102 -0.36 -11.23 -2.57
CA ASP A 102 -0.65 -10.40 -1.40
C ASP A 102 -1.51 -9.18 -1.76
N ILE A 103 -2.78 -9.44 -2.06
CA ILE A 103 -3.76 -8.43 -2.47
C ILE A 103 -5.13 -8.72 -1.88
N ALA A 104 -5.78 -7.66 -1.40
CA ALA A 104 -7.15 -7.71 -0.90
C ALA A 104 -7.93 -6.44 -1.24
N LEU A 105 -9.25 -6.60 -1.35
CA LEU A 105 -10.23 -5.54 -1.53
C LEU A 105 -11.06 -5.37 -0.27
N LEU A 106 -11.24 -4.12 0.13
CA LEU A 106 -12.15 -3.72 1.20
C LEU A 106 -13.31 -2.95 0.60
N ARG A 107 -14.52 -3.52 0.71
CA ARG A 107 -15.74 -2.79 0.38
C ARG A 107 -16.20 -2.01 1.61
N VAL A 108 -16.28 -0.69 1.50
CA VAL A 108 -16.72 0.17 2.60
C VAL A 108 -18.24 0.12 2.81
N VAL A 109 -18.69 0.37 4.04
CA VAL A 109 -20.13 0.34 4.39
C VAL A 109 -20.88 1.47 3.70
N GLU A 110 -20.37 2.70 3.78
CA GLU A 110 -20.88 3.85 3.06
C GLU A 110 -19.94 4.27 1.93
N PRO A 111 -20.44 4.65 0.75
CA PRO A 111 -19.58 5.14 -0.32
C PRO A 111 -18.82 6.41 0.09
N LEU A 112 -17.53 6.42 -0.23
CA LEU A 112 -16.67 7.59 -0.16
C LEU A 112 -17.19 8.67 -1.13
N VAL A 113 -17.30 9.89 -0.63
CA VAL A 113 -17.62 11.06 -1.45
C VAL A 113 -16.32 11.50 -2.13
N LEU A 114 -16.17 11.12 -3.40
CA LEU A 114 -15.01 11.50 -4.19
C LEU A 114 -15.04 13.01 -4.52
N GLY A 115 -13.88 13.66 -4.50
CA GLY A 115 -13.73 15.09 -4.70
C GLY A 115 -12.36 15.60 -4.23
N SER A 116 -12.29 16.88 -3.84
CA SER A 116 -11.03 17.50 -3.41
C SER A 116 -10.51 16.86 -2.12
N GLY A 117 -9.43 16.06 -2.23
CA GLY A 117 -8.73 15.44 -1.10
C GLY A 117 -9.07 13.97 -0.83
N VAL A 118 -10.11 13.43 -1.46
CA VAL A 118 -10.42 12.00 -1.50
C VAL A 118 -10.83 11.64 -2.92
N ASP A 119 -10.04 10.85 -3.63
CA ASP A 119 -10.33 10.48 -5.02
C ASP A 119 -9.72 9.13 -5.36
N ALA A 120 -10.28 8.47 -6.38
CA ALA A 120 -9.84 7.14 -6.79
C ALA A 120 -8.59 7.22 -7.68
N LEU A 121 -7.62 6.35 -7.41
CA LEU A 121 -6.50 6.11 -8.31
C LEU A 121 -6.88 5.03 -9.33
N LYS A 122 -6.46 5.21 -10.58
CA LYS A 122 -6.69 4.21 -11.62
C LYS A 122 -5.78 3.01 -11.41
N VAL A 123 -6.34 1.82 -11.61
CA VAL A 123 -5.57 0.59 -11.73
C VAL A 123 -5.10 0.42 -13.18
N PRO A 124 -3.92 -0.17 -13.42
CA PRO A 124 -3.44 -0.52 -14.76
C PRO A 124 -4.35 -1.56 -15.43
N GLU A 125 -4.30 -1.65 -16.75
CA GLU A 125 -4.83 -2.79 -17.50
C GLU A 125 -4.01 -4.06 -17.19
N GLN A 126 -4.59 -5.23 -17.50
CA GLN A 126 -3.88 -6.51 -17.33
C GLN A 126 -2.55 -6.49 -18.10
N ASP A 127 -1.48 -6.88 -17.41
CA ASP A 127 -0.10 -6.91 -17.93
C ASP A 127 0.46 -5.53 -18.37
N GLN A 128 -0.19 -4.42 -18.00
CA GLN A 128 0.30 -3.05 -18.20
C GLN A 128 1.33 -2.65 -17.13
N ASP A 129 2.45 -3.36 -17.10
CA ASP A 129 3.57 -3.06 -16.22
C ASP A 129 4.24 -1.73 -16.56
N PRO A 130 4.79 -1.01 -15.56
CA PRO A 130 5.56 0.20 -15.80
C PRO A 130 6.93 -0.11 -16.43
N GLU A 131 7.49 0.88 -17.14
CA GLU A 131 8.85 0.75 -17.67
C GLU A 131 9.90 0.65 -16.54
N VAL A 132 10.96 -0.12 -16.77
CA VAL A 132 12.08 -0.21 -15.83
C VAL A 132 12.76 1.15 -15.69
N MET A 133 13.23 1.47 -14.48
CA MET A 133 13.80 2.76 -14.07
C MET A 133 12.83 3.95 -14.07
N ILE A 134 11.53 3.74 -14.34
CA ILE A 134 10.56 4.83 -14.20
C ILE A 134 10.43 5.24 -12.73
N PRO A 135 10.46 6.54 -12.40
CA PRO A 135 10.26 7.00 -11.03
C PRO A 135 8.80 6.78 -10.61
N CYS A 136 8.62 6.17 -9.45
CA CYS A 136 7.32 5.94 -8.84
C CYS A 136 7.28 6.57 -7.45
N THR A 137 6.12 7.07 -7.06
CA THR A 137 5.86 7.57 -5.72
C THR A 137 5.37 6.45 -4.83
N VAL A 138 6.03 6.24 -3.70
CA VAL A 138 5.51 5.47 -2.57
C VAL A 138 5.16 6.43 -1.43
N ALA A 139 4.04 6.20 -0.77
CA ALA A 139 3.56 7.07 0.29
C ALA A 139 2.88 6.29 1.42
N GLY A 140 2.97 6.84 2.63
CA GLY A 140 2.35 6.25 3.81
C GLY A 140 2.80 6.92 5.12
N TRP A 141 2.43 6.27 6.22
CA TRP A 141 2.74 6.69 7.59
C TRP A 141 3.73 5.74 8.27
N GLY A 142 4.42 4.93 7.47
CA GLY A 142 5.46 4.04 7.91
C GLY A 142 6.59 4.78 8.61
N SER A 143 7.44 3.97 9.22
CA SER A 143 8.59 4.42 9.96
C SER A 143 9.55 5.16 9.05
N THR A 144 10.09 6.27 9.53
CA THR A 144 11.03 7.07 8.74
C THR A 144 12.44 6.46 8.69
N GLN A 145 12.70 5.45 9.52
CA GLN A 145 14.00 4.82 9.68
C GLN A 145 13.78 3.38 10.14
N GLU A 146 14.65 2.45 9.77
CA GLU A 146 14.51 1.06 10.18
C GLU A 146 14.38 0.95 11.72
N GLY A 147 13.31 0.29 12.19
CA GLY A 147 12.99 0.16 13.62
C GLY A 147 12.57 1.45 14.35
N GLY A 148 12.36 2.56 13.65
CA GLY A 148 11.91 3.83 14.22
C GLY A 148 10.40 3.88 14.47
N PRO A 149 9.90 4.97 15.10
CA PRO A 149 8.47 5.20 15.24
C PRO A 149 7.81 5.49 13.89
N LEU A 150 6.52 5.17 13.78
CA LEU A 150 5.68 5.59 12.66
C LEU A 150 5.64 7.12 12.55
N SER A 151 5.51 7.61 11.32
CA SER A 151 5.26 9.03 11.10
C SER A 151 3.81 9.36 11.48
N SER A 152 3.61 10.47 12.20
CA SER A 152 2.26 10.96 12.46
C SER A 152 1.65 11.67 11.25
N VAL A 153 2.48 12.17 10.32
CA VAL A 153 2.05 12.84 9.08
C VAL A 153 2.35 11.97 7.87
N LEU A 154 1.57 12.16 6.80
CA LEU A 154 1.76 11.43 5.54
C LEU A 154 3.08 11.84 4.90
N MET A 155 3.89 10.84 4.59
CA MET A 155 5.19 11.00 3.94
C MET A 155 5.17 10.34 2.57
N SER A 156 6.05 10.79 1.68
CA SER A 156 6.29 10.14 0.39
C SER A 156 7.77 10.14 0.03
N THR A 157 8.16 9.22 -0.85
CA THR A 157 9.45 9.23 -1.52
C THR A 157 9.32 8.71 -2.95
N GLU A 158 10.29 9.02 -3.79
CA GLU A 158 10.39 8.47 -5.14
C GLU A 158 11.36 7.30 -5.17
N VAL A 159 10.96 6.21 -5.82
CA VAL A 159 11.77 5.01 -6.05
C VAL A 159 11.61 4.54 -7.50
N PRO A 160 12.68 4.13 -8.18
CA PRO A 160 12.58 3.63 -9.54
C PRO A 160 12.12 2.17 -9.55
N VAL A 161 11.37 1.77 -10.57
CA VAL A 161 11.10 0.35 -10.85
C VAL A 161 12.39 -0.36 -11.22
N VAL A 162 12.56 -1.57 -10.72
CA VAL A 162 13.74 -2.41 -10.95
C VAL A 162 13.35 -3.61 -11.81
N GLU A 163 14.26 -4.04 -12.68
CA GLU A 163 14.06 -5.25 -13.48
C GLU A 163 13.88 -6.48 -12.59
N GLN A 164 12.95 -7.37 -12.96
CA GLN A 164 12.62 -8.55 -12.18
C GLN A 164 13.85 -9.39 -11.84
N GLN A 165 14.80 -9.52 -12.78
CA GLN A 165 16.02 -10.30 -12.56
C GLN A 165 16.88 -9.72 -11.44
N TYR A 166 17.03 -8.40 -11.35
CA TYR A 166 17.76 -7.78 -10.24
C TYR A 166 17.07 -8.03 -8.90
N CYS A 167 15.74 -8.06 -8.87
CA CYS A 167 15.03 -8.42 -7.65
C CYS A 167 15.23 -9.90 -7.25
N ILE A 168 15.21 -10.80 -8.23
CA ILE A 168 15.56 -12.22 -8.04
C ILE A 168 17.01 -12.36 -7.58
N ASP A 169 17.93 -11.55 -8.09
CA ASP A 169 19.34 -11.60 -7.65
C ASP A 169 19.49 -11.14 -6.18
N SER A 170 18.65 -10.21 -5.71
CA SER A 170 18.60 -9.78 -4.31
C SER A 170 17.99 -10.82 -3.37
N TYR A 171 16.90 -11.48 -3.78
CA TYR A 171 16.07 -12.30 -2.89
C TYR A 171 16.01 -13.80 -3.22
N GLY A 172 16.61 -14.22 -4.34
CA GLY A 172 16.59 -15.59 -4.84
C GLY A 172 15.19 -16.07 -5.25
N LEU A 173 14.89 -17.33 -4.91
CA LEU A 173 13.65 -18.02 -5.30
C LEU A 173 12.39 -17.52 -4.57
N HIS A 174 12.52 -16.51 -3.71
CA HIS A 174 11.41 -15.92 -2.98
C HIS A 174 10.59 -14.91 -3.80
N ILE A 175 11.13 -14.46 -4.94
CA ILE A 175 10.43 -13.54 -5.84
C ILE A 175 9.61 -14.32 -6.87
N THR A 176 8.30 -14.08 -6.88
CA THR A 176 7.34 -14.68 -7.82
C THR A 176 6.98 -13.70 -8.94
N PRO A 177 6.37 -14.18 -10.05
CA PRO A 177 5.89 -13.30 -11.12
C PRO A 177 4.83 -12.27 -10.67
N THR A 178 4.12 -12.54 -9.58
CA THR A 178 3.10 -11.66 -9.01
C THR A 178 3.69 -10.52 -8.17
N MET A 179 5.02 -10.46 -8.07
CA MET A 179 5.75 -9.43 -7.36
C MET A 179 6.52 -8.56 -8.36
N MET A 180 6.77 -7.32 -7.95
CA MET A 180 7.67 -6.38 -8.60
C MET A 180 8.48 -5.65 -7.53
N CYS A 181 9.58 -5.03 -7.93
CA CYS A 181 10.48 -4.38 -6.98
C CYS A 181 10.80 -2.97 -7.41
N ALA A 182 10.97 -2.09 -6.43
CA ALA A 182 11.33 -0.70 -6.65
C ALA A 182 12.30 -0.24 -5.57
N GLY A 183 13.27 0.59 -5.95
CA GLY A 183 14.30 1.08 -5.05
C GLY A 183 15.62 1.37 -5.76
N TYR A 184 16.49 2.13 -5.09
CA TYR A 184 17.81 2.45 -5.66
C TYR A 184 18.84 1.36 -5.31
N PRO A 185 19.62 0.85 -6.29
CA PRO A 185 20.57 -0.25 -6.09
C PRO A 185 21.63 -0.04 -4.98
N LEU A 186 21.96 1.21 -4.66
CA LEU A 186 22.95 1.56 -3.65
C LEU A 186 22.36 1.81 -2.24
N GLY A 187 21.05 1.62 -2.04
CA GLY A 187 20.38 1.87 -0.76
C GLY A 187 20.39 3.36 -0.40
N GLN A 188 19.27 4.05 -0.67
CA GLN A 188 19.14 5.49 -0.37
C GLN A 188 17.71 5.90 -0.04
N TYR A 189 16.72 5.30 -0.71
CA TYR A 189 15.30 5.59 -0.55
C TYR A 189 14.50 4.29 -0.67
N ASP A 190 13.60 4.04 0.28
CA ASP A 190 12.81 2.81 0.33
C ASP A 190 11.53 2.98 1.16
N ALA A 191 10.54 2.12 0.92
CA ALA A 191 9.40 1.96 1.83
C ALA A 191 9.90 1.29 3.12
N CYS A 192 9.34 1.67 4.27
CA CYS A 192 9.80 1.14 5.55
C CYS A 192 8.62 0.69 6.42
N GLY A 193 8.91 0.04 7.55
CA GLY A 193 7.89 -0.62 8.37
C GLY A 193 6.71 0.29 8.69
N GLY A 194 5.50 -0.10 8.28
CA GLY A 194 4.25 0.65 8.49
C GLY A 194 3.64 1.27 7.22
N ASP A 195 4.29 1.16 6.07
CA ASP A 195 3.69 1.50 4.75
C ASP A 195 2.93 0.31 4.12
N SER A 196 2.94 -0.87 4.74
CA SER A 196 2.29 -2.10 4.26
C SER A 196 0.85 -1.86 3.78
N GLY A 197 0.52 -2.38 2.60
CA GLY A 197 -0.77 -2.17 1.95
C GLY A 197 -0.93 -0.81 1.24
N GLY A 198 0.02 0.11 1.41
CA GLY A 198 0.05 1.39 0.72
C GLY A 198 0.44 1.30 -0.77
N PRO A 199 0.25 2.38 -1.53
CA PRO A 199 0.45 2.38 -2.98
C PRO A 199 1.90 2.60 -3.40
N LEU A 200 2.26 1.98 -4.52
CA LEU A 200 3.32 2.41 -5.42
C LEU A 200 2.69 2.96 -6.70
N VAL A 201 2.89 4.25 -6.98
CA VAL A 201 2.25 4.96 -8.09
C VAL A 201 3.27 5.36 -9.14
N CYS A 202 3.09 4.91 -10.38
CA CYS A 202 3.93 5.27 -11.52
C CYS A 202 3.03 5.79 -12.64
N ASP A 203 3.39 6.91 -13.26
CA ASP A 203 2.60 7.55 -14.34
C ASP A 203 1.11 7.75 -14.01
N GLY A 204 0.81 7.99 -12.72
CA GLY A 204 -0.56 8.19 -12.25
C GLY A 204 -1.42 6.92 -12.17
N LEU A 205 -0.82 5.73 -12.25
CA LEU A 205 -1.46 4.43 -12.07
C LEU A 205 -0.97 3.74 -10.81
N LEU A 206 -1.85 2.97 -10.16
CA LEU A 206 -1.51 2.11 -9.03
C LEU A 206 -0.78 0.86 -9.53
N GLN A 207 0.55 0.92 -9.61
CA GLN A 207 1.35 -0.17 -10.18
C GLN A 207 1.73 -1.24 -9.15
N GLY A 208 1.87 -0.86 -7.88
CA GLY A 208 2.24 -1.78 -6.81
C GLY A 208 1.50 -1.55 -5.50
N ILE A 209 1.48 -2.57 -4.66
CA ILE A 209 1.03 -2.52 -3.26
C ILE A 209 2.22 -2.89 -2.38
N VAL A 210 2.58 -2.05 -1.40
CA VAL A 210 3.68 -2.35 -0.46
C VAL A 210 3.36 -3.66 0.26
N SER A 211 4.23 -4.67 0.10
CA SER A 211 3.99 -6.01 0.63
C SER A 211 5.02 -6.39 1.69
N TRP A 212 6.30 -6.48 1.32
CA TRP A 212 7.38 -6.83 2.23
C TRP A 212 8.74 -6.30 1.73
N GLY A 213 9.79 -6.49 2.52
CA GLY A 213 11.15 -6.10 2.19
C GLY A 213 12.11 -6.52 3.30
N GLU A 214 13.41 -6.49 3.01
CA GLU A 214 14.47 -6.78 3.99
C GLU A 214 15.22 -5.49 4.30
N GLY A 215 15.08 -5.02 5.54
CA GLY A 215 15.57 -3.70 5.97
C GLY A 215 14.83 -2.54 5.31
N CYS A 216 15.22 -1.31 5.65
CA CYS A 216 14.71 -0.10 5.00
C CYS A 216 15.86 0.64 4.31
N GLY A 217 15.93 0.59 2.99
CA GLY A 217 16.97 1.28 2.23
C GLY A 217 18.37 0.70 2.42
N GLN A 218 18.47 -0.60 2.73
CA GLN A 218 19.74 -1.29 2.77
C GLN A 218 20.28 -1.45 1.34
N SER A 219 21.57 -1.16 1.14
CA SER A 219 22.23 -1.46 -0.13
C SER A 219 22.08 -2.97 -0.38
N VAL A 220 21.71 -3.37 -1.59
CA VAL A 220 21.47 -4.76 -2.06
C VAL A 220 20.02 -5.27 -1.96
N TYR A 221 19.13 -4.71 -1.13
CA TYR A 221 17.72 -5.14 -1.05
C TYR A 221 16.76 -4.06 -1.56
N PHE A 222 15.71 -4.47 -2.27
CA PHE A 222 14.70 -3.58 -2.85
C PHE A 222 13.37 -3.79 -2.14
N GLY A 223 12.54 -2.74 -2.00
CA GLY A 223 11.16 -2.92 -1.58
C GLY A 223 10.42 -3.85 -2.53
N VAL A 224 9.69 -4.83 -1.98
CA VAL A 224 8.90 -5.80 -2.74
C VAL A 224 7.42 -5.44 -2.66
N TYR A 225 6.82 -5.31 -3.83
CA TYR A 225 5.44 -4.88 -4.02
C TYR A 225 4.65 -5.97 -4.73
N THR A 226 3.37 -6.11 -4.39
CA THR A 226 2.45 -6.90 -5.22
C THR A 226 2.25 -6.17 -6.55
N ARG A 227 2.49 -6.86 -7.67
CA ARG A 227 2.37 -6.33 -9.03
C ARG A 227 0.90 -6.18 -9.43
N VAL A 228 0.37 -4.97 -9.43
CA VAL A 228 -1.08 -4.74 -9.59
C VAL A 228 -1.56 -5.11 -11.00
N ALA A 229 -0.77 -4.82 -12.04
CA ALA A 229 -1.08 -5.19 -13.42
C ALA A 229 -1.30 -6.70 -13.62
N PHE A 230 -0.73 -7.55 -12.76
CA PHE A 230 -0.98 -9.00 -12.80
C PHE A 230 -2.38 -9.36 -12.30
N PHE A 231 -2.98 -8.54 -11.44
CA PHE A 231 -4.26 -8.80 -10.79
C PHE A 231 -5.40 -7.91 -11.30
N SER A 232 -5.21 -7.14 -12.37
CA SER A 232 -6.21 -6.19 -12.87
C SER A 232 -7.55 -6.86 -13.18
N ASP A 233 -7.55 -8.02 -13.84
CA ASP A 233 -8.78 -8.79 -14.11
C ASP A 233 -9.47 -9.25 -12.81
N TRP A 234 -8.68 -9.64 -11.80
CA TRP A 234 -9.20 -10.02 -10.48
C TRP A 234 -9.83 -8.82 -9.76
N ILE A 235 -9.19 -7.64 -9.84
CA ILE A 235 -9.71 -6.40 -9.27
C ILE A 235 -11.03 -6.03 -9.95
N GLU A 236 -11.08 -6.02 -11.28
CA GLU A 236 -12.29 -5.66 -12.02
C GLU A 236 -13.48 -6.56 -11.65
N LYS A 237 -13.25 -7.88 -11.60
CA LYS A 237 -14.26 -8.86 -11.22
C LYS A 237 -14.87 -8.59 -9.83
N HIS A 238 -14.07 -8.14 -8.87
CA HIS A 238 -14.50 -7.96 -7.48
C HIS A 238 -14.81 -6.50 -7.10
N ASN A 239 -14.45 -5.51 -7.92
CA ASN A 239 -14.84 -4.11 -7.76
C ASN A 239 -16.30 -3.86 -8.19
N TYR A 240 -16.99 -4.89 -8.71
CA TYR A 240 -18.39 -4.83 -9.13
C TYR A 240 -19.35 -4.76 -7.93
N ILE A 241 -20.30 -3.84 -7.99
CA ILE A 241 -21.42 -3.74 -7.05
C ILE A 241 -22.69 -4.04 -7.83
N PRO A 242 -23.39 -5.15 -7.55
CA PRO A 242 -24.70 -5.41 -8.15
C PRO A 242 -25.67 -4.27 -7.82
N GLN A 243 -26.33 -3.72 -8.85
CA GLN A 243 -27.43 -2.75 -8.69
C GLN A 243 -28.69 -3.41 -8.12
#